data_AF-A0A2P6WEY4-F1
#
_entry.id   AF-A0A2P6WEY4-F1
#
_cell.length_a   1.000
_cell.length_b   1.000
_cell.length_c   1.000
_cell.angle_alpha   90.00
_cell.angle_beta   90.00
_cell.angle_gamma   90.00
#
_symmetry.space_group_name_H-M   'P 1'
#
loop_
_entity.id
_entity.type
_entity.pdbx_description
1 polymer ?
#
loop_
_entity_poly.entity_id
_entity_poly.type
_entity_poly.pdbx_seq_one_letter_code
_entity_poly.pdbx_strand_id
1 'polypeptide(L)'
;MQDILFRVLVGGVDALVLMDEPAFTGCVLRCRVIGIIEGEQGSKKDKKRNDRIVAIEKENHSLANIVQINDLGKKFLNELENFFVNYHELSGEKYKIWGVNGPSQARKRIGDAMRLYRK
;
A
#
# COMPACT_ATOMS: atom_id res chain seq x y z
N MET A 1 16.90 -3.81 -8.56
CA MET A 1 15.63 -3.23 -8.10
C MET A 1 14.61 -4.36 -8.14
N GLN A 2 14.73 -5.27 -7.18
CA GLN A 2 14.11 -6.59 -7.21
C GLN A 2 13.13 -6.70 -6.03
N ASP A 3 11.95 -7.22 -6.35
CA ASP A 3 11.05 -7.96 -5.47
C ASP A 3 10.26 -7.17 -4.40
N ILE A 4 9.42 -6.25 -4.88
CA ILE A 4 8.23 -5.81 -4.15
C ILE A 4 7.09 -6.74 -4.53
N LEU A 5 6.68 -7.63 -3.62
CA LEU A 5 5.55 -8.53 -3.87
C LEU A 5 4.23 -7.76 -3.76
N PHE A 6 3.51 -7.65 -4.87
CA PHE A 6 2.26 -6.91 -4.96
C PHE A 6 1.06 -7.75 -4.50
N ARG A 7 0.32 -7.18 -3.54
CA ARG A 7 -1.08 -7.43 -3.20
C ARG A 7 -1.36 -8.53 -2.17
N VAL A 8 -1.47 -8.11 -0.92
CA VAL A 8 -2.25 -8.81 0.12
C VAL A 8 -3.59 -8.08 0.27
N LEU A 9 -4.70 -8.81 0.19
CA LEU A 9 -6.04 -8.28 0.48
C LEU A 9 -6.27 -8.29 2.00
N VAL A 10 -6.45 -7.11 2.59
CA VAL A 10 -6.77 -6.96 4.02
C VAL A 10 -8.18 -6.38 4.13
N GLY A 11 -9.19 -7.21 4.40
CA GLY A 11 -10.56 -6.72 4.62
C GLY A 11 -11.15 -5.90 3.46
N GLY A 12 -10.75 -6.17 2.22
CA GLY A 12 -11.22 -5.44 1.03
C GLY A 12 -10.38 -4.21 0.64
N VAL A 13 -9.23 -3.98 1.26
CA VAL A 13 -8.19 -3.04 0.77
C VAL A 13 -6.94 -3.77 0.32
N ASP A 14 -6.18 -3.16 -0.60
CA ASP A 14 -4.91 -3.68 -1.08
C ASP A 14 -3.75 -3.17 -0.20
N ALA A 15 -2.80 -4.04 0.11
CA ALA A 15 -1.56 -3.71 0.81
C ALA A 15 -0.31 -3.92 -0.05
N LEU A 16 0.62 -2.98 0.08
CA LEU A 16 2.02 -3.05 -0.31
C LEU A 16 2.83 -3.48 0.92
N VAL A 17 3.56 -4.58 0.79
CA VAL A 17 4.39 -5.11 1.88
C VAL A 17 5.86 -4.96 1.50
N LEU A 18 6.63 -4.26 2.34
CA LEU A 18 8.09 -4.21 2.24
C LEU A 18 8.68 -5.42 2.99
N MET A 19 9.53 -6.17 2.30
CA MET A 19 10.16 -7.39 2.81
C MET A 19 11.48 -7.65 2.08
N ASP A 20 12.34 -8.48 2.66
CA ASP A 20 13.69 -8.74 2.14
C ASP A 20 13.69 -9.79 1.01
N GLU A 21 12.77 -10.75 1.06
CA GLU A 21 12.62 -11.84 0.10
C GLU A 21 11.18 -11.87 -0.43
N PRO A 22 10.94 -12.18 -1.71
CA PRO A 22 9.59 -12.33 -2.24
C PRO A 22 8.84 -13.48 -1.56
N ALA A 23 7.53 -13.29 -1.35
CA ALA A 23 6.66 -14.37 -0.89
C ALA A 23 5.94 -15.06 -2.05
N PHE A 24 5.47 -16.29 -1.81
CA PHE A 24 4.64 -17.01 -2.78
C PHE A 24 3.23 -16.42 -2.84
N THR A 25 2.64 -16.41 -4.04
CA THR A 25 1.25 -16.02 -4.21
C THR A 25 0.32 -16.92 -3.39
N GLY A 26 -0.66 -16.30 -2.71
CA GLY A 26 -1.61 -17.03 -1.85
C GLY A 26 -1.12 -17.30 -0.42
N CYS A 27 0.12 -16.95 -0.07
CA CYS A 27 0.56 -17.04 1.32
C CYS A 27 -0.04 -15.92 2.19
N VAL A 28 -0.07 -16.15 3.50
CA VAL A 28 -0.52 -15.17 4.49
C VAL A 28 0.71 -14.66 5.25
N LEU A 29 0.88 -13.34 5.27
CA LEU A 29 1.97 -12.67 5.96
C LEU A 29 1.47 -11.95 7.21
N ARG A 30 2.29 -11.99 8.27
CA ARG A 30 2.09 -11.12 9.43
C ARG A 30 2.86 -9.83 9.16
N CYS A 31 2.15 -8.72 9.16
CA CYS A 31 2.74 -7.42 8.83
C CYS A 31 2.40 -6.37 9.89
N ARG A 32 3.27 -5.38 9.99
CA ARG A 32 3.05 -4.15 10.75
C ARG A 32 2.77 -3.00 9.79
N VAL A 33 1.63 -2.33 9.99
CA VAL A 33 1.20 -1.21 9.13
C VAL A 33 1.99 0.04 9.49
N ILE A 34 2.60 0.67 8.49
CA ILE A 34 3.40 1.89 8.63
C ILE A 34 2.72 3.12 8.00
N GLY A 35 1.72 2.94 7.14
CA GLY A 35 0.98 4.05 6.58
C GLY A 35 0.05 3.67 5.45
N ILE A 36 -0.38 4.68 4.71
CA ILE A 36 -1.32 4.58 3.60
C ILE A 36 -0.98 5.62 2.54
N ILE A 37 -1.07 5.21 1.28
CA ILE A 37 -1.09 6.09 0.12
C ILE A 37 -2.54 6.13 -0.37
N GLU A 38 -3.15 7.29 -0.28
CA GLU A 38 -4.53 7.52 -0.69
C GLU A 38 -4.58 7.97 -2.15
N GLY A 39 -5.37 7.23 -2.93
CA GLY A 39 -5.40 7.40 -4.37
C GLY A 39 -6.73 6.99 -4.98
N GLU A 40 -6.99 7.50 -6.17
CA GLU A 40 -8.11 7.10 -7.01
C GLU A 40 -7.59 6.52 -8.33
N GLN A 41 -8.22 5.43 -8.77
CA GLN A 41 -7.96 4.78 -10.05
C GLN A 41 -9.17 4.98 -10.96
N GLY A 42 -8.91 5.21 -12.25
CA GLY A 42 -9.92 5.19 -13.31
C GLY A 42 -9.99 6.47 -14.14
N SER A 43 -11.03 6.57 -14.97
CA SER A 43 -11.20 7.68 -15.91
C SER A 43 -11.88 8.89 -15.24
N LYS A 44 -11.98 10.03 -15.94
CA LYS A 44 -12.71 11.21 -15.41
C LYS A 44 -14.16 10.90 -15.00
N LYS A 45 -14.79 9.89 -15.61
CA LYS A 45 -16.21 9.56 -15.41
C LYS A 45 -16.43 8.41 -14.43
N ASP A 46 -15.42 7.58 -14.20
CA ASP A 46 -15.51 6.42 -13.32
C ASP A 46 -14.24 6.34 -12.47
N LYS A 47 -14.30 6.99 -11.31
CA LYS A 47 -13.21 7.07 -10.35
C LYS A 47 -13.52 6.17 -9.17
N LYS A 48 -12.65 5.20 -8.93
CA LYS A 48 -12.74 4.30 -7.81
C LYS A 48 -11.61 4.60 -6.82
N ARG A 49 -11.98 4.76 -5.55
CA ARG A 49 -11.00 4.87 -4.47
C ARG A 49 -10.17 3.59 -4.41
N ASN A 50 -8.85 3.73 -4.45
CA ASN A 50 -7.92 2.63 -4.57
C ASN A 50 -6.68 2.88 -3.69
N ASP A 51 -6.92 3.01 -2.38
CA ASP A 51 -5.85 3.24 -1.42
C ASP A 51 -4.91 2.03 -1.34
N ARG A 52 -3.65 2.31 -1.01
CA ARG A 52 -2.61 1.31 -0.80
C ARG A 52 -2.15 1.38 0.65
N ILE A 53 -2.46 0.36 1.43
CA ILE A 53 -1.88 0.21 2.78
C ILE A 53 -0.40 -0.10 2.61
N VAL A 54 0.47 0.60 3.33
CA VAL A 54 1.90 0.29 3.35
C VAL A 54 2.23 -0.39 4.66
N ALA A 55 2.82 -1.56 4.55
CA ALA A 55 3.18 -2.40 5.68
C ALA A 55 4.57 -3.00 5.49
N ILE A 56 5.13 -3.49 6.58
CA ILE A 56 6.41 -4.19 6.60
C ILE A 56 6.14 -5.57 7.19
N GLU A 57 6.82 -6.59 6.66
CA GLU A 57 6.81 -7.93 7.26
C GLU A 57 7.26 -7.84 8.74
N LYS A 58 6.59 -8.59 9.62
CA LYS A 58 6.71 -8.40 11.07
C LYS A 58 8.10 -8.74 11.60
N GLU A 59 8.74 -9.77 11.08
CA GLU A 59 10.04 -10.29 11.53
C GLU A 59 11.23 -9.64 10.76
N ASN A 60 10.97 -8.63 9.93
CA ASN A 60 12.00 -7.97 9.14
C ASN A 60 12.91 -7.10 10.04
N HIS A 61 14.13 -7.59 10.26
CA HIS A 61 15.14 -6.90 11.05
C HIS A 61 15.73 -5.67 10.35
N SER A 62 15.93 -5.75 9.03
CA SER A 62 16.53 -4.68 8.20
C SER A 62 15.74 -3.37 8.27
N LEU A 63 14.42 -3.48 8.40
CA LEU A 63 13.49 -2.36 8.43
C LEU A 63 12.92 -2.07 9.82
N ALA A 64 13.43 -2.71 10.88
CA ALA A 64 12.86 -2.65 12.24
C ALA A 64 12.64 -1.22 12.77
N ASN A 65 13.49 -0.26 12.37
CA ASN A 65 13.43 1.14 12.81
C ASN A 65 12.37 1.98 12.10
N ILE A 66 11.77 1.49 11.00
CA ILE A 66 10.75 2.19 10.24
C ILE A 66 9.41 1.99 10.95
N VAL A 67 8.84 3.00 11.60
CA VAL A 67 7.56 2.86 12.33
C VAL A 67 6.39 3.56 11.63
N GLN A 68 6.70 4.51 10.75
CA GLN A 68 5.75 5.23 9.92
C GLN A 68 6.30 5.43 8.50
N ILE A 69 5.41 5.65 7.55
CA ILE A 69 5.74 5.74 6.13
C ILE A 69 6.76 6.85 5.80
N ASN A 70 6.79 7.92 6.59
CA ASN A 70 7.74 9.02 6.43
C ASN A 70 9.19 8.64 6.79
N ASP A 71 9.39 7.58 7.57
CA ASP A 71 10.73 7.12 7.95
C ASP A 71 11.46 6.47 6.74
N LEU A 72 10.73 6.11 5.67
CA LEU A 72 11.31 5.63 4.41
C LEU A 72 12.12 6.72 3.66
N GLY A 73 11.93 7.98 4.03
CA GLY A 73 12.56 9.12 3.40
C GLY A 73 11.85 9.58 2.12
N LYS A 74 11.94 10.90 1.87
CA LYS A 74 11.22 11.57 0.78
C LYS A 74 11.52 11.01 -0.61
N LYS A 75 12.78 10.62 -0.86
CA LYS A 75 13.20 10.08 -2.16
C LYS A 75 12.46 8.77 -2.46
N PHE A 76 12.45 7.84 -1.52
CA PHE A 76 11.78 6.55 -1.69
C PHE A 76 10.27 6.71 -1.81
N LEU A 77 9.68 7.62 -1.02
CA LEU A 77 8.25 7.96 -1.14
C LEU A 77 7.90 8.46 -2.54
N ASN A 78 8.67 9.40 -3.09
CA ASN A 78 8.45 9.90 -4.45
C ASN A 78 8.60 8.80 -5.50
N GLU A 79 9.60 7.92 -5.37
CA GLU A 79 9.77 6.77 -6.25
C GLU A 79 8.56 5.83 -6.19
N LEU A 80 8.02 5.60 -4.98
CA LEU A 80 6.87 4.75 -4.76
C LEU A 80 5.57 5.37 -5.34
N GLU A 81 5.38 6.68 -5.18
CA GLU A 81 4.28 7.41 -5.81
C GLU A 81 4.34 7.31 -7.33
N ASN A 82 5.51 7.56 -7.91
CA ASN A 82 5.75 7.45 -9.35
C ASN A 82 5.50 6.03 -9.87
N PHE A 83 5.91 5.01 -9.11
CA PHE A 83 5.62 3.62 -9.46
C PHE A 83 4.12 3.38 -9.62
N PHE A 84 3.30 3.83 -8.67
CA PHE A 84 1.85 3.64 -8.76
C PHE A 84 1.22 4.40 -9.93
N VAL A 85 1.67 5.63 -10.21
CA VAL A 85 1.17 6.39 -11.36
C VAL A 85 1.52 5.67 -12.67
N ASN A 86 2.80 5.34 -12.86
CA ASN A 86 3.30 4.75 -14.10
C ASN A 86 2.73 3.35 -14.36
N TYR A 87 2.63 2.51 -13.32
CA TYR A 87 2.12 1.14 -13.46
C TYR A 87 0.67 1.11 -13.96
N HIS A 88 -0.18 2.00 -13.44
CA HIS A 88 -1.57 2.08 -13.89
C HIS A 88 -1.65 2.69 -15.30
N GLU A 89 -0.82 3.69 -15.62
CA GLU A 89 -0.78 4.27 -16.97
C GLU A 89 -0.41 3.23 -18.03
N LEU A 90 0.58 2.37 -17.76
CA LEU A 90 0.94 1.25 -18.63
C LEU A 90 -0.20 0.23 -18.78
N SER A 91 -1.09 0.16 -17.79
CA SER A 91 -2.30 -0.68 -17.81
C SER A 91 -3.51 0.02 -18.46
N GLY A 92 -3.32 1.21 -19.04
CA GLY A 92 -4.38 2.00 -19.67
C GLY A 92 -5.28 2.77 -18.70
N GLU A 93 -4.94 2.80 -17.41
CA GLU A 93 -5.72 3.46 -16.36
C GLU A 93 -4.99 4.67 -15.77
N LYS A 94 -5.73 5.64 -15.24
CA LYS A 94 -5.10 6.76 -14.51
C LYS A 94 -5.15 6.49 -13.02
N TYR A 95 -4.04 6.76 -12.35
CA TYR A 95 -3.96 6.73 -10.90
C TYR A 95 -3.55 8.10 -10.39
N LYS A 96 -4.35 8.68 -9.50
CA LYS A 96 -4.07 9.98 -8.88
C LYS A 96 -3.91 9.83 -7.38
N ILE A 97 -2.73 10.18 -6.89
CA ILE A 97 -2.41 10.25 -5.47
C ILE A 97 -2.83 11.62 -4.94
N TRP A 98 -3.39 11.64 -3.74
CA TRP A 98 -3.81 12.88 -3.07
C TRP A 98 -3.48 12.93 -1.58
N GLY A 99 -2.97 11.84 -1.00
CA GLY A 99 -2.55 11.81 0.40
C GLY A 99 -1.54 10.70 0.70
N VAL A 100 -0.59 11.02 1.57
CA VAL A 100 0.32 10.05 2.19
C VAL A 100 0.22 10.25 3.70
N ASN A 101 -0.27 9.23 4.40
CA ASN A 101 -0.65 9.34 5.80
C ASN A 101 -0.08 8.20 6.63
N GLY A 102 0.09 8.45 7.93
CA GLY A 102 0.71 7.52 8.88
C GLY A 102 -0.17 6.32 9.28
N PRO A 103 0.34 5.47 10.21
CA PRO A 103 -0.28 4.20 10.59
C PRO A 103 -1.72 4.34 11.14
N SER A 104 -2.03 5.45 11.81
CA SER A 104 -3.36 5.70 12.36
C SER A 104 -4.44 5.76 11.28
N GLN A 105 -4.19 6.54 10.22
CA GLN A 105 -5.12 6.68 9.10
C GLN A 105 -5.27 5.37 8.32
N ALA A 106 -4.18 4.62 8.17
CA ALA A 106 -4.18 3.30 7.57
C ALA A 106 -5.06 2.30 8.37
N ARG A 107 -4.89 2.23 9.70
CA ARG A 107 -5.70 1.36 10.57
C ARG A 107 -7.18 1.73 10.54
N LYS A 108 -7.51 3.03 10.53
CA LYS A 108 -8.88 3.50 10.36
C LYS A 108 -9.47 2.97 9.05
N ARG A 109 -8.75 3.11 7.94
CA ARG A 109 -9.20 2.65 6.62
C ARG A 109 -9.43 1.14 6.57
N ILE A 110 -8.53 0.35 7.15
CA ILE A 110 -8.67 -1.10 7.28
C ILE A 110 -9.92 -1.43 8.11
N GLY A 111 -10.13 -0.74 9.24
CA GLY A 111 -11.32 -0.86 10.07
C GLY A 111 -12.62 -0.62 9.33
N ASP A 112 -12.68 0.45 8.52
CA ASP A 112 -13.85 0.80 7.72
C ASP A 112 -14.13 -0.27 6.65
N ALA A 113 -13.08 -0.75 5.98
CA ALA A 113 -13.19 -1.80 4.97
C ALA A 113 -13.67 -3.14 5.55
N MET A 114 -13.13 -3.54 6.71
CA MET A 114 -13.58 -4.74 7.42
C MET A 114 -15.05 -4.68 7.85
N ARG A 115 -15.58 -3.50 8.19
CA ARG A 115 -17.01 -3.33 8.52
C ARG A 115 -17.90 -3.50 7.29
N LEU A 116 -17.47 -2.99 6.13
CA LEU A 116 -18.18 -3.15 4.87
C LEU A 116 -18.22 -4.61 4.43
N TYR A 117 -17.12 -5.34 4.60
CA TYR A 117 -17.00 -6.75 4.21
C TYR A 117 -17.84 -7.70 5.09
N ARG A 118 -18.23 -7.27 6.29
CA ARG A 118 -19.05 -8.06 7.23
C ARG A 118 -20.55 -7.86 7.07
N LYS A 119 -20.98 -6.96 6.18
CA LYS A 119 -22.39 -6.78 5.81
C LYS A 119 -22.69 -7.57 4.56
#